data_AF-F6YP51-F1
#
_entry.id   AF-F6YP51-F1
#
_cell.length_a   1.000
_cell.length_b   1.000
_cell.length_c   1.000
_cell.angle_alpha   90.00
_cell.angle_beta   90.00
_cell.angle_gamma   90.00
#
_symmetry.space_group_name_H-M   'P 1'
#
loop_
_entity.id
_entity.type
_entity.pdbx_description
1 polymer ?
#
loop_
_entity_poly.entity_id
_entity_poly.type
_entity_poly.pdbx_seq_one_letter_code
_entity_poly.pdbx_strand_id
1 'polypeptide(L)'
;KMAAGGLSKFVSNILRKKDLTTDMMRKDLTKCLGFSDITFLSIGSMVGAGLYVLTGTVALKFAGGSIVLSYLFAAIASALSAFCYAEFAARIPVTGSAYQFTYISVGEFWAFVIGWNVALEHAVSVSAVAKSWSGYFDSLLGHKMRDYLLIHAPMPGGIVAKYPDFFAAGIVLIVTIIVATGVKFTSRLTSTFAALNLVIVVFIFCKYVYFCIANNYMCSYLYNVLGTGLYLSKWANWTTVRGGFFPHGFSGTISGAATLIFSYTGYEVVASVTEETINPNRDVPLALLISISVAAVAYISASASLTLMVPWYDISITAPFPTAYAQRGWVWAKYVVSLGALAAMSTTVIAAMIVVPRYFYAMSNDGLIMPWFKRVNEKTGTPVISTVVTGIFCMIMTLVFSLHSLVEFISIGQLLACTFVAFCVIKLRYEPNQIANDSYTAETVLDKSMDAESASESQEELLLEDYEHHCGVIKDSIMTSPFGKYFAWTLNFKPGVLPFYSLMLATFFGAIFKKLKEAWFVCLVVIFILLSKFFLLFICMFKQDETIKTYKVPFVPFVPFTSIIINIILMFKLQHLTWIRLAIWMSIGLVIYFGYGYRHSKSRKQTD
;
A
#
# COMPACT_ATOMS: atom_id res chain seq x y z
N LYS A 1 -13.97 41.38 -9.96
CA LYS A 1 -13.05 41.40 -8.80
C LYS A 1 -13.59 40.63 -7.57
N MET A 2 -14.89 40.64 -7.24
CA MET A 2 -15.45 39.85 -6.12
C MET A 2 -15.41 38.31 -6.30
N ALA A 3 -15.62 37.78 -7.50
CA ALA A 3 -15.56 36.33 -7.76
C ALA A 3 -14.13 35.74 -7.61
N ALA A 4 -13.09 36.53 -7.93
CA ALA A 4 -11.69 36.12 -7.79
C ALA A 4 -11.28 36.01 -6.31
N GLY A 5 -11.81 36.89 -5.43
CA GLY A 5 -11.60 36.80 -3.99
C GLY A 5 -12.29 35.58 -3.37
N GLY A 6 -13.50 35.24 -3.84
CA GLY A 6 -14.23 34.05 -3.40
C GLY A 6 -13.52 32.74 -3.75
N LEU A 7 -13.02 32.61 -4.99
CA LEU A 7 -12.31 31.42 -5.44
C LEU A 7 -10.94 31.28 -4.73
N SER A 8 -10.20 32.38 -4.58
CA SER A 8 -8.92 32.38 -3.86
C SER A 8 -9.11 31.98 -2.38
N LYS A 9 -10.12 32.54 -1.70
CA LYS A 9 -10.45 32.18 -0.31
C LYS A 9 -10.93 30.73 -0.20
N PHE A 10 -11.72 30.24 -1.15
CA PHE A 10 -12.13 28.83 -1.19
C PHE A 10 -10.95 27.88 -1.38
N VAL A 11 -10.04 28.17 -2.32
CA VAL A 11 -8.83 27.38 -2.56
C VAL A 11 -7.91 27.40 -1.33
N SER A 12 -7.73 28.57 -0.72
CA SER A 12 -6.95 28.71 0.52
C SER A 12 -7.54 27.88 1.66
N ASN A 13 -8.88 27.90 1.83
CA ASN A 13 -9.57 27.14 2.87
C ASN A 13 -9.44 25.61 2.71
N ILE A 14 -9.36 25.12 1.47
CA ILE A 14 -9.28 23.69 1.13
C ILE A 14 -7.84 23.16 1.20
N LEU A 15 -6.85 24.03 1.02
CA LEU A 15 -5.42 23.69 1.05
C LEU A 15 -4.75 24.00 2.40
N ARG A 16 -5.53 24.20 3.47
CA ARG A 16 -5.01 24.41 4.82
C ARG A 16 -4.16 23.22 5.25
N LYS A 17 -2.98 23.48 5.79
CA LYS A 17 -2.09 22.46 6.35
C LYS A 17 -2.36 22.29 7.84
N LYS A 18 -2.01 21.12 8.35
CA LYS A 18 -2.11 20.81 9.78
C LYS A 18 -0.87 21.31 10.51
N ASP A 19 -1.08 21.98 11.64
CA ASP A 19 -0.03 22.38 12.57
C ASP A 19 0.42 21.17 13.40
N LEU A 20 1.74 20.92 13.41
CA LEU A 20 2.36 19.74 14.02
C LEU A 20 2.62 19.89 15.52
N THR A 21 2.74 21.14 16.01
CA THR A 21 3.14 21.43 17.39
C THR A 21 2.17 20.86 18.42
N THR A 22 0.87 20.92 18.13
CA THR A 22 -0.18 20.50 19.07
C THR A 22 -0.29 18.97 19.19
N ASP A 23 -0.08 18.24 18.09
CA ASP A 23 -0.20 16.78 18.05
C ASP A 23 1.08 16.07 18.53
N MET A 24 2.27 16.62 18.24
CA MET A 24 3.52 16.09 18.79
C MET A 24 3.60 16.17 20.31
N MET A 25 2.98 17.20 20.92
CA MET A 25 2.89 17.35 22.37
C MET A 25 1.87 16.40 23.02
N ARG A 26 0.96 15.80 22.23
CA ARG A 26 -0.12 14.96 22.75
C ARG A 26 0.30 13.48 22.79
N LYS A 27 0.85 13.04 23.93
CA LYS A 27 1.18 11.62 24.17
C LYS A 27 -0.10 10.79 24.45
N ASP A 28 -0.90 10.54 23.41
CA ASP A 28 -2.12 9.72 23.55
C ASP A 28 -1.82 8.20 23.61
N LEU A 29 -0.68 7.74 23.05
CA LEU A 29 -0.31 6.32 22.95
C LEU A 29 1.02 5.98 23.66
N THR A 30 1.07 4.82 24.31
CA THR A 30 2.28 4.32 24.99
C THR A 30 3.22 3.61 24.00
N LYS A 31 4.49 4.04 23.96
CA LYS A 31 5.55 3.34 23.21
C LYS A 31 5.80 1.94 23.79
N CYS A 32 5.56 0.90 23.01
CA CYS A 32 5.69 -0.49 23.46
C CYS A 32 6.09 -1.49 22.37
N LEU A 33 6.12 -1.10 21.09
CA LEU A 33 6.57 -1.99 20.02
C LEU A 33 8.07 -1.83 19.75
N GLY A 34 8.78 -2.96 19.78
CA GLY A 34 10.17 -3.04 19.35
C GLY A 34 10.33 -3.36 17.87
N PHE A 35 11.57 -3.34 17.39
CA PHE A 35 11.94 -3.67 16.00
C PHE A 35 11.42 -5.04 15.53
N SER A 36 11.50 -6.07 16.37
CA SER A 36 10.99 -7.41 16.06
C SER A 36 9.49 -7.42 15.87
N ASP A 37 8.76 -6.71 16.74
CA ASP A 37 7.30 -6.72 16.75
C ASP A 37 6.75 -6.06 15.50
N ILE A 38 7.31 -4.90 15.10
CA ILE A 38 6.89 -4.21 13.88
C ILE A 38 7.27 -4.99 12.61
N THR A 39 8.40 -5.70 12.63
CA THR A 39 8.85 -6.51 11.48
C THR A 39 7.94 -7.73 11.30
N PHE A 40 7.66 -8.48 12.37
CA PHE A 40 6.74 -9.63 12.30
C PHE A 40 5.30 -9.19 12.00
N LEU A 41 4.86 -8.06 12.54
CA LEU A 41 3.56 -7.48 12.21
C LEU A 41 3.47 -7.18 10.71
N SER A 42 4.51 -6.59 10.12
CA SER A 42 4.58 -6.29 8.68
C SER A 42 4.65 -7.55 7.80
N ILE A 43 5.46 -8.55 8.18
CA ILE A 43 5.54 -9.80 7.41
C ILE A 43 4.21 -10.54 7.50
N GLY A 44 3.61 -10.59 8.69
CA GLY A 44 2.32 -11.22 8.94
C GLY A 44 1.15 -10.52 8.27
N SER A 45 1.23 -9.20 8.04
CA SER A 45 0.21 -8.43 7.31
C SER A 45 0.33 -8.57 5.78
N MET A 46 1.53 -8.82 5.25
CA MET A 46 1.75 -9.04 3.83
C MET A 46 1.45 -10.50 3.43
N VAL A 47 2.09 -11.46 4.11
CA VAL A 47 2.06 -12.89 3.75
C VAL A 47 0.74 -13.52 4.18
N GLY A 48 -0.30 -13.37 3.37
CA GLY A 48 -1.62 -14.00 3.60
C GLY A 48 -2.32 -14.41 2.31
N ALA A 49 -3.49 -13.83 2.06
CA ALA A 49 -4.32 -14.17 0.90
C ALA A 49 -3.61 -13.96 -0.45
N GLY A 50 -2.70 -12.98 -0.54
CA GLY A 50 -1.87 -12.74 -1.72
C GLY A 50 -1.07 -14.00 -2.12
N LEU A 51 -0.30 -14.55 -1.17
CA LEU A 51 0.44 -15.77 -1.42
C LEU A 51 -0.48 -16.97 -1.66
N TYR A 52 -1.39 -17.24 -0.74
CA TYR A 52 -2.07 -18.53 -0.68
C TYR A 52 -3.26 -18.68 -1.64
N VAL A 53 -3.88 -17.58 -2.10
CA VAL A 53 -5.05 -17.62 -2.99
C VAL A 53 -4.76 -16.90 -4.30
N LEU A 54 -4.21 -15.67 -4.23
CA LEU A 54 -4.03 -14.86 -5.42
C LEU A 54 -3.00 -15.45 -6.37
N THR A 55 -1.97 -16.15 -5.87
CA THR A 55 -1.03 -16.92 -6.70
C THR A 55 -1.74 -17.87 -7.67
N GLY A 56 -2.75 -18.62 -7.21
CA GLY A 56 -3.49 -19.54 -8.07
C GLY A 56 -4.32 -18.82 -9.13
N THR A 57 -5.01 -17.75 -8.72
CA THR A 57 -5.82 -16.92 -9.62
C THR A 57 -4.97 -16.27 -10.71
N VAL A 58 -3.82 -15.70 -10.34
CA VAL A 58 -2.94 -14.97 -11.27
C VAL A 58 -2.18 -15.93 -12.19
N ALA A 59 -1.73 -17.08 -11.68
CA ALA A 59 -1.10 -18.10 -12.49
C ALA A 59 -2.07 -18.63 -13.55
N LEU A 60 -3.33 -18.91 -13.18
CA LEU A 60 -4.29 -19.49 -14.12
C LEU A 60 -4.83 -18.48 -15.15
N LYS A 61 -5.09 -17.22 -14.74
CA LYS A 61 -5.84 -16.26 -15.58
C LYS A 61 -4.99 -15.21 -16.30
N PHE A 62 -3.78 -14.92 -15.81
CA PHE A 62 -3.02 -13.75 -16.26
C PHE A 62 -1.59 -14.05 -16.66
N ALA A 63 -0.81 -14.73 -15.81
CA ALA A 63 0.64 -14.83 -16.00
C ALA A 63 1.10 -16.23 -16.46
N GLY A 64 0.43 -17.31 -16.06
CA GLY A 64 0.94 -18.66 -16.28
C GLY A 64 2.24 -18.89 -15.51
N GLY A 65 3.25 -19.44 -16.18
CA GLY A 65 4.59 -19.65 -15.61
C GLY A 65 5.33 -18.36 -15.27
N SER A 66 5.04 -17.24 -15.95
CA SER A 66 5.72 -15.96 -15.73
C SER A 66 5.27 -15.22 -14.46
N ILE A 67 4.40 -15.84 -13.63
CA ILE A 67 3.96 -15.28 -12.34
C ILE A 67 5.14 -14.89 -11.43
N VAL A 68 6.27 -15.59 -11.54
CA VAL A 68 7.50 -15.28 -10.82
C VAL A 68 7.98 -13.86 -11.14
N LEU A 69 7.92 -13.47 -12.41
CA LEU A 69 8.23 -12.10 -12.86
C LEU A 69 7.15 -11.11 -12.43
N SER A 70 5.87 -11.52 -12.44
CA SER A 70 4.79 -10.67 -11.92
C SER A 70 5.00 -10.30 -10.46
N TYR A 71 5.41 -11.26 -9.61
CA TYR A 71 5.75 -11.01 -8.21
C TYR A 71 6.99 -10.13 -8.07
N LEU A 72 8.00 -10.30 -8.92
CA LEU A 72 9.20 -9.47 -8.93
C LEU A 72 8.88 -8.01 -9.28
N PHE A 73 8.09 -7.76 -10.33
CA PHE A 73 7.69 -6.40 -10.70
C PHE A 73 6.83 -5.74 -9.60
N ALA A 74 5.92 -6.50 -8.99
CA ALA A 74 5.14 -6.01 -7.85
C ALA A 74 6.03 -5.72 -6.62
N ALA A 75 7.07 -6.52 -6.36
CA ALA A 75 8.04 -6.27 -5.29
C ALA A 75 8.80 -4.96 -5.51
N ILE A 76 9.30 -4.74 -6.74
CA ILE A 76 10.06 -3.52 -7.09
C ILE A 76 9.17 -2.28 -6.92
N ALA A 77 7.94 -2.32 -7.43
CA ALA A 77 6.98 -1.21 -7.27
C ALA A 77 6.70 -0.89 -5.79
N SER A 78 6.52 -1.93 -4.98
CA SER A 78 6.25 -1.81 -3.55
C SER A 78 7.48 -1.33 -2.76
N ALA A 79 8.67 -1.80 -3.09
CA ALA A 79 9.92 -1.39 -2.45
C ALA A 79 10.23 0.11 -2.69
N LEU A 80 10.05 0.59 -3.93
CA LEU A 80 10.21 2.02 -4.25
C LEU A 80 9.22 2.90 -3.47
N SER A 81 7.98 2.43 -3.34
CA SER A 81 6.96 3.11 -2.54
C SER A 81 7.31 3.08 -1.06
N ALA A 82 7.78 1.94 -0.54
CA ALA A 82 8.13 1.76 0.86
C ALA A 82 9.31 2.62 1.30
N PHE A 83 10.30 2.88 0.43
CA PHE A 83 11.34 3.87 0.73
C PHE A 83 10.72 5.26 0.99
N CYS A 84 9.73 5.66 0.18
CA CYS A 84 9.03 6.94 0.37
C CYS A 84 8.25 6.96 1.70
N TYR A 85 7.58 5.87 2.06
CA TYR A 85 6.92 5.72 3.36
C TYR A 85 7.91 5.78 4.53
N ALA A 86 9.08 5.15 4.39
CA ALA A 86 10.10 5.08 5.43
C ALA A 86 10.63 6.47 5.82
N GLU A 87 10.89 7.35 4.85
CA GLU A 87 11.35 8.71 5.12
C GLU A 87 10.31 9.53 5.89
N PHE A 88 9.03 9.49 5.47
CA PHE A 88 7.97 10.19 6.20
C PHE A 88 7.74 9.61 7.60
N ALA A 89 7.67 8.29 7.71
CA ALA A 89 7.41 7.61 8.96
C ALA A 89 8.53 7.80 10.00
N ALA A 90 9.79 7.88 9.54
CA ALA A 90 10.94 8.21 10.38
C ALA A 90 11.02 9.71 10.74
N ARG A 91 10.40 10.58 9.94
CA ARG A 91 10.45 12.03 10.16
C ARG A 91 9.31 12.54 11.04
N ILE A 92 8.11 12.02 10.82
CA ILE A 92 6.88 12.44 11.49
C ILE A 92 6.27 11.18 12.11
N PRO A 93 6.70 10.81 13.34
CA PRO A 93 6.27 9.58 13.99
C PRO A 93 4.87 9.77 14.60
N VAL A 94 3.91 10.21 13.79
CA VAL A 94 2.50 10.38 14.14
C VAL A 94 1.63 9.30 13.47
N THR A 95 0.54 8.91 14.12
CA THR A 95 -0.38 7.87 13.69
C THR A 95 -1.32 8.43 12.62
N GLY A 96 -1.40 7.70 11.50
CA GLY A 96 -2.26 8.05 10.37
C GLY A 96 -1.57 7.96 9.01
N SER A 97 -0.30 7.55 8.95
CA SER A 97 0.42 7.14 7.72
C SER A 97 0.15 8.14 6.56
N ALA A 98 -0.23 7.65 5.38
CA ALA A 98 -0.45 8.47 4.18
C ALA A 98 -1.40 9.68 4.36
N TYR A 99 -2.40 9.59 5.24
CA TYR A 99 -3.33 10.70 5.52
C TYR A 99 -2.61 11.88 6.17
N GLN A 100 -1.88 11.65 7.27
CA GLN A 100 -1.14 12.71 7.96
C GLN A 100 -0.01 13.26 7.09
N PHE A 101 0.70 12.40 6.36
CA PHE A 101 1.75 12.82 5.44
C PHE A 101 1.22 13.80 4.38
N THR A 102 0.02 13.52 3.85
CA THR A 102 -0.64 14.39 2.86
C THR A 102 -1.21 15.65 3.49
N TYR A 103 -1.71 15.61 4.73
CA TYR A 103 -2.23 16.80 5.43
C TYR A 103 -1.12 17.83 5.68
N ILE A 104 0.03 17.36 6.14
CA ILE A 104 1.18 18.22 6.44
C ILE A 104 1.80 18.74 5.14
N SER A 105 1.95 17.88 4.13
CA SER A 105 2.64 18.25 2.89
C SER A 105 1.74 19.04 1.94
N VAL A 106 0.54 18.55 1.64
CA VAL A 106 -0.31 19.03 0.54
C VAL A 106 -1.47 19.90 1.03
N GLY A 107 -2.17 19.48 2.09
CA GLY A 107 -3.29 20.20 2.69
C GLY A 107 -4.53 19.33 2.92
N GLU A 108 -5.51 19.90 3.61
CA GLU A 108 -6.69 19.24 4.18
C GLU A 108 -7.50 18.42 3.16
N PHE A 109 -7.84 18.99 2.02
CA PHE A 109 -8.68 18.29 1.04
C PHE A 109 -8.02 17.05 0.46
N TRP A 110 -6.75 17.16 0.06
CA TRP A 110 -6.00 16.02 -0.45
C TRP A 110 -5.73 15.01 0.66
N ALA A 111 -5.53 15.46 1.90
CA ALA A 111 -5.48 14.58 3.05
C ALA A 111 -6.76 13.77 3.16
N PHE A 112 -7.93 14.40 3.17
CA PHE A 112 -9.21 13.71 3.22
C PHE A 112 -9.37 12.70 2.08
N VAL A 113 -9.07 13.09 0.84
CA VAL A 113 -9.15 12.23 -0.35
C VAL A 113 -8.30 10.96 -0.17
N ILE A 114 -7.05 11.11 0.27
CA ILE A 114 -6.13 10.00 0.47
C ILE A 114 -6.49 9.18 1.72
N GLY A 115 -6.87 9.83 2.82
CA GLY A 115 -7.32 9.15 4.03
C GLY A 115 -8.58 8.33 3.82
N TRP A 116 -9.54 8.86 3.06
CA TRP A 116 -10.75 8.13 2.67
C TRP A 116 -10.42 6.93 1.78
N ASN A 117 -9.55 7.11 0.79
CA ASN A 117 -9.07 6.04 -0.08
C ASN A 117 -8.40 4.90 0.73
N VAL A 118 -7.46 5.23 1.60
CA VAL A 118 -6.71 4.23 2.39
C VAL A 118 -7.61 3.57 3.45
N ALA A 119 -8.52 4.31 4.08
CA ALA A 119 -9.48 3.72 5.03
C ALA A 119 -10.37 2.67 4.35
N LEU A 120 -10.88 2.98 3.16
CA LEU A 120 -11.69 2.05 2.38
C LEU A 120 -10.87 0.87 1.85
N GLU A 121 -9.65 1.11 1.40
CA GLU A 121 -8.73 0.07 0.96
C GLU A 121 -8.54 -1.00 2.03
N HIS A 122 -8.25 -0.61 3.27
CA HIS A 122 -8.10 -1.56 4.37
C HIS A 122 -9.42 -2.27 4.71
N ALA A 123 -10.58 -1.59 4.62
CA ALA A 123 -11.89 -2.22 4.84
C ALA A 123 -12.20 -3.29 3.76
N VAL A 124 -11.84 -3.01 2.51
CA VAL A 124 -11.93 -3.97 1.41
C VAL A 124 -10.94 -5.11 1.61
N SER A 125 -9.74 -4.84 2.13
CA SER A 125 -8.73 -5.86 2.48
C SER A 125 -9.24 -6.84 3.54
N VAL A 126 -9.84 -6.36 4.64
CA VAL A 126 -10.49 -7.20 5.65
C VAL A 126 -11.49 -8.17 4.99
N SER A 127 -12.32 -7.63 4.09
CA SER A 127 -13.34 -8.40 3.39
C SER A 127 -12.74 -9.43 2.41
N ALA A 128 -11.75 -9.03 1.61
CA ALA A 128 -11.09 -9.91 0.64
C ALA A 128 -10.36 -11.07 1.31
N VAL A 129 -9.64 -10.78 2.39
CA VAL A 129 -8.91 -11.80 3.14
C VAL A 129 -9.88 -12.73 3.87
N ALA A 130 -10.98 -12.23 4.45
CA ALA A 130 -11.99 -13.08 5.08
C ALA A 130 -12.65 -14.05 4.08
N LYS A 131 -12.97 -13.60 2.85
CA LYS A 131 -13.46 -14.48 1.78
C LYS A 131 -12.40 -15.49 1.32
N SER A 132 -11.14 -15.08 1.31
CA SER A 132 -10.02 -15.98 1.00
C SER A 132 -9.91 -17.07 2.06
N TRP A 133 -10.04 -16.71 3.34
CA TRP A 133 -10.04 -17.66 4.46
C TRP A 133 -11.19 -18.66 4.34
N SER A 134 -12.42 -18.16 4.13
CA SER A 134 -13.62 -18.99 3.95
C SER A 134 -13.48 -19.97 2.77
N GLY A 135 -13.07 -19.48 1.59
CA GLY A 135 -12.88 -20.32 0.40
C GLY A 135 -11.78 -21.36 0.56
N TYR A 136 -10.72 -21.04 1.31
CA TYR A 136 -9.64 -21.97 1.61
C TYR A 136 -10.10 -23.08 2.56
N PHE A 137 -10.85 -22.71 3.61
CA PHE A 137 -11.46 -23.67 4.53
C PHE A 137 -12.50 -24.56 3.83
N ASP A 138 -13.34 -23.99 2.97
CA ASP A 138 -14.31 -24.74 2.16
C ASP A 138 -13.63 -25.75 1.23
N SER A 139 -12.47 -25.42 0.67
CA SER A 139 -11.68 -26.35 -0.16
C SER A 139 -11.20 -27.57 0.63
N LEU A 140 -10.90 -27.42 1.94
CA LEU A 140 -10.58 -28.55 2.80
C LEU A 140 -11.77 -29.48 3.03
N LEU A 141 -12.99 -28.91 3.07
CA LEU A 141 -14.24 -29.62 3.21
C LEU A 141 -14.76 -30.22 1.89
N GLY A 142 -14.05 -30.03 0.78
CA GLY A 142 -14.46 -30.50 -0.54
C GLY A 142 -15.56 -29.64 -1.17
N HIS A 143 -15.56 -28.33 -0.92
CA HIS A 143 -16.47 -27.33 -1.50
C HIS A 143 -17.95 -27.43 -1.11
N LYS A 144 -18.26 -28.16 -0.03
CA LYS A 144 -19.64 -28.37 0.43
C LYS A 144 -20.38 -27.08 0.81
N MET A 145 -19.70 -26.10 1.42
CA MET A 145 -20.36 -24.84 1.82
C MET A 145 -20.73 -24.01 0.59
N ARG A 146 -19.79 -23.91 -0.36
CA ARG A 146 -20.01 -23.24 -1.64
C ARG A 146 -21.16 -23.88 -2.42
N ASP A 147 -21.14 -25.21 -2.55
CA ASP A 147 -22.14 -25.92 -3.35
C ASP A 147 -23.54 -25.78 -2.73
N TYR A 148 -23.65 -25.86 -1.41
CA TYR A 148 -24.90 -25.61 -0.70
C TYR A 148 -25.43 -24.19 -0.93
N LEU A 149 -24.59 -23.16 -0.75
CA LEU A 149 -25.01 -21.75 -0.88
C LEU A 149 -25.32 -21.34 -2.32
N LEU A 150 -24.64 -21.93 -3.31
CA LEU A 150 -24.94 -21.71 -4.73
C LEU A 150 -26.36 -22.18 -5.09
N ILE A 151 -26.86 -23.23 -4.43
CA ILE A 151 -28.20 -23.77 -4.67
C ILE A 151 -29.26 -22.95 -3.91
N HIS A 152 -29.00 -22.60 -2.64
CA HIS A 152 -30.03 -22.03 -1.77
C HIS A 152 -30.06 -20.49 -1.74
N ALA A 153 -28.97 -19.83 -2.11
CA ALA A 153 -28.85 -18.36 -2.09
C ALA A 153 -28.05 -17.83 -3.30
N PRO A 154 -28.47 -18.13 -4.55
CA PRO A 154 -27.78 -17.64 -5.73
C PRO A 154 -27.89 -16.11 -5.85
N MET A 155 -26.79 -15.49 -6.24
CA MET A 155 -26.71 -14.06 -6.52
C MET A 155 -26.25 -13.79 -7.96
N PRO A 156 -26.46 -12.58 -8.52
CA PRO A 156 -26.29 -12.28 -9.94
C PRO A 156 -24.89 -12.55 -10.52
N GLY A 157 -23.87 -12.64 -9.67
CA GLY A 157 -22.48 -12.86 -10.09
C GLY A 157 -21.83 -11.62 -10.72
N GLY A 158 -20.59 -11.79 -11.18
CA GLY A 158 -19.77 -10.68 -11.69
C GLY A 158 -19.18 -9.81 -10.57
N ILE A 159 -19.71 -8.60 -10.43
CA ILE A 159 -19.29 -7.66 -9.36
C ILE A 159 -19.79 -8.16 -8.01
N VAL A 160 -21.06 -8.58 -7.98
CA VAL A 160 -21.68 -9.22 -6.82
C VAL A 160 -21.15 -10.65 -6.71
N ALA A 161 -20.98 -11.14 -5.49
CA ALA A 161 -20.60 -12.52 -5.26
C ALA A 161 -21.65 -13.48 -5.86
N LYS A 162 -21.24 -14.71 -6.16
CA LYS A 162 -22.16 -15.74 -6.67
C LYS A 162 -23.12 -16.25 -5.60
N TYR A 163 -22.72 -16.12 -4.33
CA TYR A 163 -23.46 -16.47 -3.14
C TYR A 163 -22.98 -15.56 -1.98
N PRO A 164 -23.85 -15.27 -0.99
CA PRO A 164 -23.47 -14.53 0.20
C PRO A 164 -22.65 -15.43 1.13
N ASP A 165 -21.41 -15.03 1.41
CA ASP A 165 -20.48 -15.81 2.24
C ASP A 165 -20.66 -15.48 3.73
N PHE A 166 -21.66 -16.10 4.36
CA PHE A 166 -21.97 -15.90 5.78
C PHE A 166 -20.84 -16.32 6.70
N PHE A 167 -20.05 -17.31 6.30
CA PHE A 167 -18.93 -17.79 7.09
C PHE A 167 -17.79 -16.77 7.12
N ALA A 168 -17.45 -16.17 5.97
CA ALA A 168 -16.52 -15.05 5.92
C ALA A 168 -17.01 -13.84 6.75
N ALA A 169 -18.31 -13.52 6.71
CA ALA A 169 -18.87 -12.46 7.54
C ALA A 169 -18.74 -12.76 9.04
N GLY A 170 -18.93 -14.02 9.45
CA GLY A 170 -18.67 -14.48 10.82
C GLY A 170 -17.22 -14.29 11.27
N ILE A 171 -16.25 -14.53 10.38
CA ILE A 171 -14.82 -14.28 10.65
C ILE A 171 -14.58 -12.79 10.90
N VAL A 172 -15.15 -11.92 10.06
CA VAL A 172 -15.04 -10.46 10.24
C VAL A 172 -15.63 -10.02 11.57
N LEU A 173 -16.78 -10.59 11.98
CA LEU A 173 -17.39 -10.31 13.28
C LEU A 173 -16.46 -10.70 14.44
N ILE A 174 -15.89 -11.91 14.40
CA ILE A 174 -14.96 -12.40 15.42
C ILE A 174 -13.74 -11.47 15.50
N VAL A 175 -13.15 -11.12 14.36
CA VAL A 175 -12.00 -10.21 14.33
C VAL A 175 -12.36 -8.82 14.85
N THR A 176 -13.55 -8.31 14.54
CA THR A 176 -14.06 -7.04 15.06
C THR A 176 -14.14 -7.06 16.59
N ILE A 177 -14.64 -8.16 17.17
CA ILE A 177 -14.69 -8.35 18.62
C ILE A 177 -13.27 -8.40 19.22
N ILE A 178 -12.36 -9.17 18.61
CA ILE A 178 -10.97 -9.28 19.07
C ILE A 178 -10.30 -7.90 19.08
N VAL A 179 -10.39 -7.14 17.99
CA VAL A 179 -9.78 -5.81 17.89
C VAL A 179 -10.42 -4.83 18.89
N ALA A 180 -11.72 -4.96 19.18
CA ALA A 180 -12.40 -4.14 20.17
C ALA A 180 -11.87 -4.38 21.61
N THR A 181 -11.43 -5.61 21.95
CA THR A 181 -10.91 -5.94 23.29
C THR A 181 -9.56 -5.30 23.63
N GLY A 182 -8.74 -4.95 22.62
CA GLY A 182 -7.50 -4.20 22.82
C GLY A 182 -6.33 -4.62 21.92
N VAL A 183 -5.43 -3.67 21.65
CA VAL A 183 -4.32 -3.83 20.70
C VAL A 183 -3.21 -4.75 21.23
N LYS A 184 -2.91 -4.73 22.53
CA LYS A 184 -1.81 -5.53 23.11
C LYS A 184 -2.01 -7.04 22.95
N PHE A 185 -3.21 -7.53 23.24
CA PHE A 185 -3.56 -8.93 23.03
C PHE A 185 -3.52 -9.30 21.55
N THR A 186 -4.10 -8.42 20.72
CA THR A 186 -4.15 -8.58 19.26
C THR A 186 -2.75 -8.66 18.64
N SER A 187 -1.82 -7.80 19.05
CA SER A 187 -0.44 -7.76 18.57
C SER A 187 0.32 -9.05 18.89
N ARG A 188 0.17 -9.60 20.11
CA ARG A 188 0.78 -10.88 20.48
C ARG A 188 0.24 -12.02 19.61
N LEU A 189 -1.07 -12.09 19.40
CA LEU A 189 -1.68 -13.08 18.51
C LEU A 189 -1.12 -12.97 17.09
N THR A 190 -1.04 -11.76 16.54
CA THR A 190 -0.50 -11.56 15.19
C THR A 190 0.96 -12.00 15.06
N SER A 191 1.80 -11.71 16.05
CA SER A 191 3.21 -12.14 16.02
C SER A 191 3.35 -13.66 16.06
N THR A 192 2.53 -14.35 16.87
CA THR A 192 2.57 -15.83 16.93
C THR A 192 2.14 -16.50 15.63
N PHE A 193 1.06 -16.03 15.01
CA PHE A 193 0.60 -16.56 13.73
C PHE A 193 1.53 -16.18 12.57
N ALA A 194 2.13 -14.99 12.59
CA ALA A 194 3.16 -14.59 11.62
C ALA A 194 4.40 -15.50 11.67
N ALA A 195 4.88 -15.83 12.88
CA ALA A 195 6.00 -16.75 13.06
C ALA A 195 5.68 -18.15 12.52
N LEU A 196 4.50 -18.68 12.85
CA LEU A 196 4.03 -19.97 12.33
C LEU A 196 3.92 -19.98 10.80
N ASN A 197 3.41 -18.88 10.22
CA ASN A 197 3.32 -18.73 8.77
C ASN A 197 4.70 -18.73 8.10
N LEU A 198 5.68 -18.01 8.64
CA LEU A 198 7.05 -17.98 8.11
C LEU A 198 7.66 -19.41 8.06
N VAL A 199 7.46 -20.20 9.12
CA VAL A 199 7.92 -21.61 9.16
C VAL A 199 7.31 -22.42 8.01
N ILE A 200 6.05 -22.18 7.68
CA ILE A 200 5.34 -22.94 6.63
C ILE A 200 5.76 -22.48 5.24
N VAL A 201 6.05 -21.20 5.04
CA VAL A 201 6.68 -20.71 3.80
C VAL A 201 8.05 -21.36 3.60
N VAL A 202 8.88 -21.41 4.63
CA VAL A 202 10.18 -22.10 4.57
C VAL A 202 9.98 -23.59 4.26
N PHE A 203 8.98 -24.24 4.86
CA PHE A 203 8.64 -25.63 4.55
C PHE A 203 8.28 -25.84 3.07
N ILE A 204 7.45 -24.96 2.47
CA ILE A 204 7.10 -25.00 1.04
C ILE A 204 8.37 -24.91 0.19
N PHE A 205 9.27 -23.98 0.54
CA PHE A 205 10.54 -23.81 -0.15
C PHE A 205 11.46 -25.03 -0.02
N CYS A 206 11.63 -25.60 1.18
CA CYS A 206 12.44 -26.79 1.38
C CYS A 206 11.88 -28.00 0.61
N LYS A 207 10.55 -28.17 0.56
CA LYS A 207 9.91 -29.22 -0.24
C LYS A 207 10.12 -29.03 -1.74
N TYR A 208 10.11 -27.79 -2.20
CA TYR A 208 10.46 -27.45 -3.57
C TYR A 208 11.92 -27.80 -3.90
N VAL A 209 12.87 -27.40 -3.05
CA VAL A 209 14.28 -27.70 -3.24
C VAL A 209 14.50 -29.22 -3.26
N TYR A 210 13.88 -29.96 -2.33
CA TYR A 210 13.89 -31.42 -2.34
C TYR A 210 13.34 -32.00 -3.65
N PHE A 211 12.21 -31.48 -4.15
CA PHE A 211 11.63 -31.91 -5.42
C PHE A 211 12.55 -31.67 -6.62
N CYS A 212 13.24 -30.54 -6.66
CA CYS A 212 14.23 -30.22 -7.70
C CYS A 212 15.44 -31.15 -7.62
N ILE A 213 15.98 -31.37 -6.41
CA ILE A 213 17.16 -32.20 -6.17
C ILE A 213 16.86 -33.68 -6.48
N ALA A 214 15.76 -34.22 -5.97
CA ALA A 214 15.34 -35.61 -6.22
C ALA A 214 15.17 -35.89 -7.72
N ASN A 215 14.65 -34.91 -8.48
CA ASN A 215 14.56 -35.03 -9.94
C ASN A 215 15.91 -34.90 -10.66
N ASN A 216 16.84 -34.08 -10.15
CA ASN A 216 18.18 -33.96 -10.77
C ASN A 216 18.96 -35.29 -10.66
N TYR A 217 18.83 -36.02 -9.54
CA TYR A 217 19.44 -37.35 -9.39
C TYR A 217 18.75 -38.44 -10.24
N MET A 218 17.42 -38.38 -10.39
CA MET A 218 16.67 -39.29 -11.27
C MET A 218 16.93 -39.05 -12.77
N CYS A 219 17.24 -37.81 -13.16
CA CYS A 219 17.48 -37.45 -14.56
C CYS A 219 18.83 -37.97 -15.09
N SER A 220 19.81 -38.22 -14.22
CA SER A 220 21.11 -38.79 -14.62
C SER A 220 21.11 -40.32 -14.72
N TYR A 221 20.40 -41.03 -13.83
CA TYR A 221 20.39 -42.51 -13.82
C TYR A 221 19.47 -43.13 -14.89
N LEU A 222 18.36 -42.46 -15.24
CA LEU A 222 17.36 -43.01 -16.19
C LEU A 222 17.64 -42.64 -17.67
N TYR A 223 18.39 -41.58 -17.93
CA TYR A 223 18.78 -41.18 -19.31
C TYR A 223 19.66 -42.24 -19.99
N ASN A 224 20.54 -42.90 -19.23
CA ASN A 224 21.49 -43.88 -19.77
C ASN A 224 20.92 -45.29 -19.93
N VAL A 225 19.77 -45.64 -19.31
CA VAL A 225 19.33 -47.05 -19.22
C VAL A 225 18.10 -47.37 -20.08
N LEU A 226 17.19 -46.44 -20.36
CA LEU A 226 15.90 -46.80 -20.97
C LEU A 226 15.47 -46.01 -22.20
N GLY A 227 16.14 -44.91 -22.59
CA GLY A 227 15.78 -44.17 -23.81
C GLY A 227 14.31 -43.71 -23.90
N THR A 228 13.56 -43.75 -22.80
CA THR A 228 12.13 -43.44 -22.74
C THR A 228 11.89 -42.33 -21.73
N GLY A 229 11.44 -41.17 -22.21
CA GLY A 229 11.23 -39.95 -21.43
C GLY A 229 10.12 -40.07 -20.38
N LEU A 230 10.50 -40.11 -19.10
CA LEU A 230 9.61 -40.10 -17.94
C LEU A 230 9.84 -38.88 -17.01
N TYR A 231 9.80 -37.67 -17.56
CA TYR A 231 8.82 -36.62 -17.24
C TYR A 231 8.36 -36.29 -15.79
N LEU A 232 9.25 -36.08 -14.79
CA LEU A 232 8.77 -35.79 -13.41
C LEU A 232 9.33 -34.57 -12.66
N SER A 233 10.24 -33.76 -13.23
CA SER A 233 10.30 -32.29 -13.05
C SER A 233 10.51 -31.68 -14.41
N LYS A 234 9.42 -31.23 -15.00
CA LYS A 234 9.46 -30.72 -16.35
C LYS A 234 9.66 -29.21 -16.28
N TRP A 235 10.89 -28.77 -16.56
CA TRP A 235 11.09 -27.48 -17.23
C TRP A 235 10.12 -27.32 -18.44
N ALA A 236 9.61 -28.43 -18.99
CA ALA A 236 8.49 -28.46 -19.96
C ALA A 236 7.21 -27.75 -19.51
N ASN A 237 6.91 -27.64 -18.20
CA ASN A 237 5.79 -26.84 -17.69
C ASN A 237 5.99 -25.35 -17.99
N TRP A 238 7.25 -24.90 -18.12
CA TRP A 238 7.62 -23.55 -18.54
C TRP A 238 8.03 -23.46 -20.02
N THR A 239 8.34 -24.54 -20.72
CA THR A 239 8.90 -24.45 -22.09
C THR A 239 8.02 -24.98 -23.22
N THR A 240 7.16 -25.98 -23.03
CA THR A 240 6.58 -26.72 -24.18
C THR A 240 5.07 -26.99 -24.12
N VAL A 241 4.40 -26.82 -22.98
CA VAL A 241 2.97 -27.16 -22.86
C VAL A 241 2.10 -25.90 -22.91
N ARG A 242 1.22 -25.80 -23.92
CA ARG A 242 0.18 -24.75 -24.10
C ARG A 242 0.64 -23.33 -23.71
N GLY A 243 1.53 -22.72 -24.49
CA GLY A 243 1.92 -21.30 -24.30
C GLY A 243 3.17 -21.05 -23.45
N GLY A 244 3.79 -22.09 -22.87
CA GLY A 244 5.10 -22.00 -22.22
C GLY A 244 5.12 -21.05 -21.01
N PHE A 245 6.23 -20.31 -20.84
CA PHE A 245 6.44 -19.43 -19.69
C PHE A 245 5.56 -18.18 -19.77
N PHE A 246 5.24 -17.69 -20.99
CA PHE A 246 4.41 -16.51 -21.23
C PHE A 246 3.13 -16.85 -22.01
N PRO A 247 2.19 -17.65 -21.46
CA PRO A 247 1.00 -18.08 -22.21
C PRO A 247 0.08 -16.91 -22.59
N HIS A 248 0.07 -15.84 -21.79
CA HIS A 248 -0.67 -14.60 -22.06
C HIS A 248 0.24 -13.43 -22.49
N GLY A 249 1.48 -13.75 -22.89
CA GLY A 249 2.50 -12.76 -23.26
C GLY A 249 2.98 -11.88 -22.10
N PHE A 250 3.86 -10.94 -22.43
CA PHE A 250 4.41 -10.00 -21.44
C PHE A 250 3.32 -9.07 -20.86
N SER A 251 2.30 -8.72 -21.65
CA SER A 251 1.17 -7.91 -21.17
C SER A 251 0.39 -8.61 -20.06
N GLY A 252 0.18 -9.93 -20.15
CA GLY A 252 -0.43 -10.72 -19.08
C GLY A 252 0.42 -10.76 -17.81
N THR A 253 1.75 -10.78 -17.96
CA THR A 253 2.71 -10.71 -16.84
C THR A 253 2.59 -9.40 -16.07
N ILE A 254 2.52 -8.25 -16.77
CA ILE A 254 2.36 -6.94 -16.13
C ILE A 254 0.95 -6.80 -15.52
N SER A 255 -0.09 -7.30 -16.18
CA SER A 255 -1.46 -7.30 -15.62
C SER A 255 -1.56 -8.16 -14.35
N GLY A 256 -0.87 -9.30 -14.33
CA GLY A 256 -0.66 -10.10 -13.13
C GLY A 256 0.05 -9.30 -12.04
N ALA A 257 1.13 -8.57 -12.36
CA ALA A 257 1.86 -7.74 -11.40
C ALA A 257 0.97 -6.65 -10.77
N ALA A 258 0.12 -6.00 -11.56
CA ALA A 258 -0.83 -4.99 -11.07
C ALA A 258 -1.83 -5.58 -10.07
N THR A 259 -2.26 -6.83 -10.28
CA THR A 259 -3.13 -7.54 -9.33
C THR A 259 -2.34 -7.97 -8.10
N LEU A 260 -1.11 -8.48 -8.28
CA LEU A 260 -0.25 -8.97 -7.20
C LEU A 260 0.32 -7.89 -6.29
N ILE A 261 0.18 -6.60 -6.62
CA ILE A 261 0.49 -5.49 -5.71
C ILE A 261 -0.21 -5.67 -4.35
N PHE A 262 -1.43 -6.25 -4.36
CA PHE A 262 -2.18 -6.63 -3.17
C PHE A 262 -1.39 -7.54 -2.22
N SER A 263 -0.54 -8.42 -2.75
CA SER A 263 0.26 -9.33 -1.91
C SER A 263 1.33 -8.60 -1.10
N TYR A 264 1.72 -7.40 -1.55
CA TYR A 264 2.68 -6.55 -0.83
C TYR A 264 1.98 -5.47 -0.01
N THR A 265 0.66 -5.30 -0.10
CA THR A 265 -0.11 -4.48 0.83
C THR A 265 0.08 -5.00 2.26
N GLY A 266 0.25 -4.11 3.22
CA GLY A 266 0.54 -4.48 4.61
C GLY A 266 1.86 -3.94 5.16
N TYR A 267 2.83 -3.56 4.30
CA TYR A 267 4.03 -2.85 4.80
C TYR A 267 3.66 -1.49 5.41
N GLU A 268 2.60 -0.82 4.94
CA GLU A 268 2.19 0.47 5.51
C GLU A 268 1.67 0.37 6.94
N VAL A 269 1.36 -0.84 7.44
CA VAL A 269 1.00 -1.04 8.84
C VAL A 269 2.11 -0.53 9.76
N VAL A 270 3.37 -0.69 9.36
CA VAL A 270 4.53 -0.15 10.10
C VAL A 270 4.43 1.37 10.25
N ALA A 271 4.02 2.08 9.20
CA ALA A 271 3.83 3.53 9.22
C ALA A 271 2.65 3.98 10.10
N SER A 272 1.71 3.08 10.42
CA SER A 272 0.56 3.38 11.29
C SER A 272 0.83 3.20 12.78
N VAL A 273 1.85 2.41 13.14
CA VAL A 273 2.25 2.07 14.52
C VAL A 273 3.53 2.80 14.96
N THR A 274 3.94 3.83 14.22
CA THR A 274 5.16 4.61 14.49
C THR A 274 5.12 5.32 15.85
N GLU A 275 3.97 5.87 16.26
CA GLU A 275 3.78 6.48 17.59
C GLU A 275 4.00 5.47 18.72
N GLU A 276 3.65 4.21 18.50
CA GLU A 276 3.77 3.13 19.49
C GLU A 276 5.17 2.48 19.45
N THR A 277 6.04 2.86 18.51
CA THR A 277 7.38 2.30 18.32
C THR A 277 8.41 3.00 19.22
N ILE A 278 9.32 2.23 19.80
CA ILE A 278 10.35 2.74 20.71
C ILE A 278 11.32 3.68 19.96
N ASN A 279 11.94 3.20 18.85
CA ASN A 279 12.90 3.96 18.05
C ASN A 279 12.47 4.09 16.58
N PRO A 280 11.46 4.94 16.28
CA PRO A 280 10.88 5.02 14.94
C PRO A 280 11.89 5.43 13.86
N ASN A 281 12.85 6.31 14.17
CA ASN A 281 13.80 6.85 13.19
C ASN A 281 14.69 5.77 12.53
N ARG A 282 15.00 4.69 13.25
CA ARG A 282 15.86 3.60 12.77
C ARG A 282 15.07 2.33 12.48
N ASP A 283 14.16 1.97 13.38
CA ASP A 283 13.52 0.66 13.34
C ASP A 283 12.49 0.58 12.21
N VAL A 284 11.77 1.69 11.92
CA VAL A 284 10.73 1.73 10.88
C VAL A 284 11.31 1.53 9.47
N PRO A 285 12.34 2.29 9.03
CA PRO A 285 12.95 2.06 7.71
C PRO A 285 13.52 0.64 7.54
N LEU A 286 14.17 0.11 8.58
CA LEU A 286 14.75 -1.23 8.53
C LEU A 286 13.66 -2.31 8.48
N ALA A 287 12.61 -2.17 9.28
CA ALA A 287 11.49 -3.10 9.30
C ALA A 287 10.77 -3.16 7.94
N LEU A 288 10.52 -2.00 7.31
CA LEU A 288 9.93 -1.91 5.96
C LEU A 288 10.78 -2.62 4.89
N LEU A 289 12.09 -2.39 4.89
CA LEU A 289 12.98 -3.00 3.91
C LEU A 289 13.09 -4.52 4.08
N ILE A 290 13.23 -4.97 5.33
CA ILE A 290 13.37 -6.40 5.65
C ILE A 290 12.06 -7.13 5.36
N SER A 291 10.92 -6.58 5.75
CA SER A 291 9.63 -7.24 5.54
C SER A 291 9.30 -7.43 4.05
N ILE A 292 9.55 -6.40 3.23
CA ILE A 292 9.34 -6.49 1.78
C ILE A 292 10.29 -7.48 1.12
N SER A 293 11.58 -7.47 1.53
CA SER A 293 12.56 -8.39 0.99
C SER A 293 12.23 -9.85 1.31
N VAL A 294 11.84 -10.12 2.56
CA VAL A 294 11.41 -11.46 3.00
C VAL A 294 10.15 -11.90 2.27
N ALA A 295 9.15 -11.03 2.15
CA ALA A 295 7.92 -11.33 1.42
C ALA A 295 8.19 -11.58 -0.08
N ALA A 296 9.07 -10.79 -0.71
CA ALA A 296 9.43 -10.98 -2.12
C ALA A 296 10.08 -12.34 -2.37
N VAL A 297 11.05 -12.72 -1.53
CA VAL A 297 11.69 -14.05 -1.62
C VAL A 297 10.67 -15.16 -1.41
N ALA A 298 9.79 -15.02 -0.41
CA ALA A 298 8.71 -15.97 -0.14
C ALA A 298 7.78 -16.15 -1.34
N TYR A 299 7.31 -15.07 -1.96
CA TYR A 299 6.35 -15.13 -3.05
C TYR A 299 6.96 -15.65 -4.36
N ILE A 300 8.15 -15.18 -4.70
CA ILE A 300 8.89 -15.61 -5.90
C ILE A 300 9.19 -17.11 -5.79
N SER A 301 9.71 -17.55 -4.64
CA SER A 301 10.06 -18.96 -4.44
C SER A 301 8.83 -19.87 -4.38
N ALA A 302 7.77 -19.47 -3.68
CA ALA A 302 6.54 -20.26 -3.59
C ALA A 302 5.81 -20.33 -4.95
N SER A 303 5.74 -19.23 -5.71
CA SER A 303 5.10 -19.23 -7.03
C SER A 303 5.90 -20.02 -8.07
N ALA A 304 7.24 -19.97 -8.03
CA ALA A 304 8.09 -20.85 -8.81
C ALA A 304 7.86 -22.32 -8.45
N SER A 305 7.78 -22.63 -7.15
CA SER A 305 7.52 -23.99 -6.70
C SER A 305 6.18 -24.54 -7.21
N LEU A 306 5.13 -23.72 -7.15
CA LEU A 306 3.79 -24.12 -7.54
C LEU A 306 3.69 -24.40 -9.05
N THR A 307 4.17 -23.46 -9.87
CA THR A 307 4.07 -23.57 -11.34
C THR A 307 5.01 -24.61 -11.96
N LEU A 308 6.09 -24.96 -11.26
CA LEU A 308 6.92 -26.11 -11.63
C LEU A 308 6.32 -27.43 -11.15
N MET A 309 5.67 -27.44 -9.99
CA MET A 309 5.02 -28.64 -9.44
C MET A 309 3.76 -29.04 -10.20
N VAL A 310 2.95 -28.09 -10.68
CA VAL A 310 1.71 -28.36 -11.43
C VAL A 310 1.63 -27.42 -12.63
N PRO A 311 1.23 -27.91 -13.83
CA PRO A 311 1.04 -27.05 -14.98
C PRO A 311 0.05 -25.92 -14.69
N TRP A 312 0.34 -24.71 -15.19
CA TRP A 312 -0.39 -23.50 -14.82
C TRP A 312 -1.91 -23.55 -15.07
N TYR A 313 -2.36 -24.37 -16.02
CA TYR A 313 -3.78 -24.54 -16.38
C TYR A 313 -4.57 -25.49 -15.46
N ASP A 314 -3.89 -26.24 -14.58
CA ASP A 314 -4.51 -27.17 -13.63
C ASP A 314 -4.38 -26.69 -12.17
N ILE A 315 -3.94 -25.45 -11.98
CA ILE A 315 -3.82 -24.83 -10.66
C ILE A 315 -5.21 -24.40 -10.16
N SER A 316 -5.57 -24.85 -8.96
CA SER A 316 -6.79 -24.40 -8.28
C SER A 316 -6.74 -22.91 -7.93
N ILE A 317 -7.85 -22.20 -8.16
CA ILE A 317 -8.00 -20.76 -7.88
C ILE A 317 -8.09 -20.49 -6.37
N THR A 318 -8.70 -21.39 -5.59
CA THR A 318 -9.04 -21.14 -4.17
C THR A 318 -8.01 -21.70 -3.19
N ALA A 319 -7.41 -22.85 -3.50
CA ALA A 319 -6.41 -23.49 -2.65
C ALA A 319 -5.27 -24.10 -3.50
N PRO A 320 -4.46 -23.27 -4.20
CA PRO A 320 -3.44 -23.73 -5.14
C PRO A 320 -2.42 -24.71 -4.53
N PHE A 321 -1.83 -24.37 -3.39
CA PHE A 321 -0.77 -25.21 -2.80
C PHE A 321 -1.28 -26.56 -2.28
N PRO A 322 -2.35 -26.63 -1.47
CA PRO A 322 -2.83 -27.91 -0.95
C PRO A 322 -3.33 -28.84 -2.05
N THR A 323 -4.03 -28.32 -3.07
CA THR A 323 -4.47 -29.14 -4.20
C THR A 323 -3.29 -29.65 -5.01
N ALA A 324 -2.27 -28.82 -5.22
CA ALA A 324 -1.07 -29.21 -5.95
C ALA A 324 -0.29 -30.33 -5.21
N TYR A 325 -0.17 -30.25 -3.89
CA TYR A 325 0.44 -31.33 -3.10
C TYR A 325 -0.40 -32.61 -3.11
N ALA A 326 -1.74 -32.50 -3.06
CA ALA A 326 -2.63 -33.65 -3.16
C ALA A 326 -2.54 -34.35 -4.53
N GLN A 327 -2.46 -33.59 -5.63
CA GLN A 327 -2.25 -34.12 -6.99
C GLN A 327 -0.92 -34.89 -7.12
N ARG A 328 0.09 -34.52 -6.32
CA ARG A 328 1.39 -35.21 -6.24
C ARG A 328 1.44 -36.34 -5.21
N GLY A 329 0.33 -36.68 -4.57
CA GLY A 329 0.23 -37.75 -3.58
C GLY A 329 0.71 -37.37 -2.16
N TRP A 330 1.10 -36.12 -1.92
CA TRP A 330 1.57 -35.65 -0.60
C TRP A 330 0.42 -35.14 0.25
N VAL A 331 -0.49 -36.04 0.62
CA VAL A 331 -1.73 -35.70 1.34
C VAL A 331 -1.47 -35.11 2.73
N TRP A 332 -0.41 -35.52 3.44
CA TRP A 332 -0.06 -34.94 4.73
C TRP A 332 0.40 -33.46 4.59
N ALA A 333 1.14 -33.14 3.53
CA ALA A 333 1.63 -31.79 3.26
C ALA A 333 0.48 -30.83 2.92
N LYS A 334 -0.61 -31.33 2.31
CA LYS A 334 -1.86 -30.60 2.12
C LYS A 334 -2.32 -29.95 3.43
N TYR A 335 -2.44 -30.74 4.51
CA TYR A 335 -2.96 -30.25 5.79
C TYR A 335 -2.01 -29.28 6.49
N VAL A 336 -0.70 -29.55 6.45
CA VAL A 336 0.32 -28.65 7.03
C VAL A 336 0.28 -27.27 6.38
N VAL A 337 0.29 -27.24 5.04
CA VAL A 337 0.25 -25.97 4.29
C VAL A 337 -1.10 -25.27 4.47
N SER A 338 -2.19 -26.03 4.57
CA SER A 338 -3.50 -25.44 4.83
C SER A 338 -3.63 -24.81 6.21
N LEU A 339 -3.08 -25.44 7.26
CA LEU A 339 -3.06 -24.85 8.59
C LEU A 339 -2.28 -23.53 8.60
N GLY A 340 -1.14 -23.49 7.89
CA GLY A 340 -0.38 -22.26 7.72
C GLY A 340 -1.11 -21.18 6.97
N ALA A 341 -1.76 -21.52 5.86
CA ALA A 341 -2.55 -20.57 5.10
C ALA A 341 -3.67 -19.95 5.93
N LEU A 342 -4.37 -20.74 6.75
CA LEU A 342 -5.42 -20.23 7.63
C LEU A 342 -4.85 -19.32 8.73
N ALA A 343 -3.74 -19.69 9.37
CA ALA A 343 -3.08 -18.84 10.37
C ALA A 343 -2.54 -17.53 9.77
N ALA A 344 -1.93 -17.61 8.57
CA ALA A 344 -1.45 -16.47 7.80
C ALA A 344 -2.59 -15.50 7.48
N MET A 345 -3.68 -16.02 6.91
CA MET A 345 -4.85 -15.22 6.58
C MET A 345 -5.48 -14.60 7.84
N SER A 346 -5.58 -15.34 8.95
CA SER A 346 -6.05 -14.79 10.24
C SER A 346 -5.20 -13.60 10.70
N THR A 347 -3.87 -13.69 10.56
CA THR A 347 -2.96 -12.57 10.85
C THR A 347 -3.28 -11.35 9.99
N THR A 348 -3.43 -11.55 8.67
CA THR A 348 -3.70 -10.46 7.74
C THR A 348 -5.07 -9.80 7.97
N VAL A 349 -6.15 -10.56 8.26
CA VAL A 349 -7.48 -9.98 8.56
C VAL A 349 -7.40 -9.12 9.83
N ILE A 350 -6.74 -9.64 10.88
CA ILE A 350 -6.57 -8.92 12.15
C ILE A 350 -5.76 -7.63 11.93
N ALA A 351 -4.62 -7.72 11.26
CA ALA A 351 -3.75 -6.57 11.00
C ALA A 351 -4.49 -5.47 10.20
N ALA A 352 -5.24 -5.85 9.15
CA ALA A 352 -6.02 -4.90 8.37
C ALA A 352 -7.13 -4.24 9.23
N MET A 353 -7.81 -5.01 10.08
CA MET A 353 -8.89 -4.50 10.93
C MET A 353 -8.41 -3.58 12.06
N ILE A 354 -7.15 -3.68 12.51
CA ILE A 354 -6.56 -2.72 13.45
C ILE A 354 -6.47 -1.32 12.83
N VAL A 355 -6.21 -1.25 11.53
CA VAL A 355 -5.89 0.00 10.83
C VAL A 355 -7.15 0.78 10.44
N VAL A 356 -8.21 0.11 9.95
CA VAL A 356 -9.44 0.78 9.48
C VAL A 356 -9.99 1.78 10.52
N PRO A 357 -10.25 1.39 11.78
CA PRO A 357 -10.86 2.28 12.76
C PRO A 357 -9.99 3.48 13.13
N ARG A 358 -8.65 3.35 13.00
CA ARG A 358 -7.66 4.39 13.32
C ARG A 358 -7.70 5.53 12.30
N TYR A 359 -7.92 5.24 11.02
CA TYR A 359 -8.10 6.28 9.99
C TYR A 359 -9.38 7.09 10.24
N PHE A 360 -10.49 6.43 10.55
CA PHE A 360 -11.73 7.13 10.92
C PHE A 360 -11.56 7.93 12.22
N TYR A 361 -10.85 7.38 13.22
CA TYR A 361 -10.52 8.10 14.44
C TYR A 361 -9.70 9.38 14.15
N ALA A 362 -8.64 9.28 13.36
CA ALA A 362 -7.78 10.42 13.00
C ALA A 362 -8.56 11.50 12.24
N MET A 363 -9.30 11.13 11.19
CA MET A 363 -10.14 12.08 10.44
C MET A 363 -11.23 12.73 11.29
N SER A 364 -11.79 11.98 12.27
CA SER A 364 -12.80 12.50 13.20
C SER A 364 -12.19 13.47 14.21
N ASN A 365 -10.96 13.16 14.67
CA ASN A 365 -10.22 14.05 15.54
C ASN A 365 -9.90 15.37 14.83
N ASP A 366 -9.61 15.36 13.53
CA ASP A 366 -9.37 16.58 12.74
C ASP A 366 -10.69 17.32 12.36
N GLY A 367 -11.85 16.72 12.64
CA GLY A 367 -13.18 17.31 12.38
C GLY A 367 -13.69 17.10 10.96
N LEU A 368 -13.02 16.27 10.16
CA LEU A 368 -13.38 16.01 8.75
C LEU A 368 -14.54 15.03 8.61
N ILE A 369 -14.77 14.18 9.62
CA ILE A 369 -15.91 13.27 9.69
C ILE A 369 -16.64 13.37 11.04
N MET A 370 -17.80 12.71 11.16
CA MET A 370 -18.67 12.77 12.34
C MET A 370 -17.92 12.54 13.66
N PRO A 371 -18.29 13.23 14.75
CA PRO A 371 -17.53 13.28 16.00
C PRO A 371 -17.72 12.04 16.88
N TRP A 372 -18.52 11.06 16.45
CA TRP A 372 -18.71 9.82 17.22
C TRP A 372 -17.53 8.86 17.06
N PHE A 373 -16.79 8.96 15.95
CA PHE A 373 -15.61 8.13 15.66
C PHE A 373 -14.39 8.45 16.53
N LYS A 374 -14.29 9.66 17.10
CA LYS A 374 -13.19 10.05 18.00
C LYS A 374 -13.32 9.54 19.45
N ARG A 375 -14.41 8.86 19.82
CA ARG A 375 -14.59 8.37 21.21
C ARG A 375 -13.74 7.12 21.43
N VAL A 376 -12.80 7.20 22.36
CA VAL A 376 -11.93 6.08 22.79
C VAL A 376 -12.42 5.53 24.11
N ASN A 377 -12.39 4.19 24.26
CA ASN A 377 -12.71 3.55 25.53
C ASN A 377 -11.47 3.59 26.46
N GLU A 378 -11.64 4.11 27.67
CA GLU A 378 -10.56 4.31 28.65
C GLU A 378 -9.89 2.98 29.06
N LYS A 379 -10.64 1.87 29.11
CA LYS A 379 -10.09 0.57 29.55
C LYS A 379 -9.24 -0.12 28.48
N THR A 380 -9.62 0.00 27.22
CA THR A 380 -8.99 -0.75 26.11
C THR A 380 -8.05 0.13 25.27
N GLY A 381 -8.15 1.46 25.38
CA GLY A 381 -7.41 2.40 24.53
C GLY A 381 -7.80 2.33 23.05
N THR A 382 -8.96 1.73 22.73
CA THR A 382 -9.42 1.51 21.34
C THR A 382 -10.70 2.30 21.03
N PRO A 383 -10.86 2.81 19.80
CA PRO A 383 -12.07 3.53 19.37
C PRO A 383 -13.20 2.53 19.04
N VAL A 384 -13.86 1.99 20.07
CA VAL A 384 -14.84 0.88 19.96
C VAL A 384 -15.97 1.19 18.96
N ILE A 385 -16.52 2.40 18.95
CA ILE A 385 -17.59 2.79 18.01
C ILE A 385 -17.08 2.72 16.57
N SER A 386 -15.87 3.23 16.32
CA SER A 386 -15.23 3.17 15.02
C SER A 386 -15.02 1.72 14.58
N THR A 387 -14.55 0.85 15.49
CA THR A 387 -14.35 -0.57 15.24
C THR A 387 -15.64 -1.29 14.87
N VAL A 388 -16.73 -1.06 15.60
CA VAL A 388 -18.01 -1.73 15.34
C VAL A 388 -18.61 -1.26 14.01
N VAL A 389 -18.65 0.04 13.74
CA VAL A 389 -19.23 0.58 12.50
C VAL A 389 -18.45 0.12 11.27
N THR A 390 -17.12 0.18 11.33
CA THR A 390 -16.26 -0.29 10.23
C THR A 390 -16.30 -1.81 10.07
N GLY A 391 -16.44 -2.57 11.17
CA GLY A 391 -16.63 -4.02 11.13
C GLY A 391 -17.93 -4.42 10.46
N ILE A 392 -19.05 -3.73 10.79
CA ILE A 392 -20.34 -3.92 10.11
C ILE A 392 -20.22 -3.61 8.61
N PHE A 393 -19.55 -2.52 8.26
CA PHE A 393 -19.29 -2.19 6.86
C PHE A 393 -18.48 -3.29 6.14
N CYS A 394 -17.42 -3.82 6.76
CA CYS A 394 -16.64 -4.94 6.22
C CYS A 394 -17.47 -6.23 6.07
N MET A 395 -18.37 -6.52 7.01
CA MET A 395 -19.29 -7.66 6.90
C MET A 395 -20.21 -7.53 5.69
N ILE A 396 -20.80 -6.34 5.47
CA ILE A 396 -21.65 -6.09 4.30
C ILE A 396 -20.84 -6.24 3.01
N MET A 397 -19.64 -5.68 2.95
CA MET A 397 -18.74 -5.81 1.80
C MET A 397 -18.41 -7.28 1.49
N THR A 398 -18.17 -8.07 2.55
CA THR A 398 -17.90 -9.51 2.48
C THR A 398 -19.09 -10.30 1.91
N LEU A 399 -20.32 -9.94 2.28
CA LEU A 399 -21.52 -10.62 1.79
C LEU A 399 -21.81 -10.26 0.33
N VAL A 400 -21.66 -8.99 -0.06
CA VAL A 400 -22.10 -8.48 -1.35
C VAL A 400 -21.09 -8.72 -2.47
N PHE A 401 -19.80 -8.45 -2.26
CA PHE A 401 -18.83 -8.36 -3.37
C PHE A 401 -18.04 -9.64 -3.63
N SER A 402 -17.70 -9.91 -4.88
CA SER A 402 -16.83 -11.04 -5.25
C SER A 402 -15.36 -10.79 -4.86
N LEU A 403 -14.63 -11.86 -4.49
CA LEU A 403 -13.21 -11.77 -4.09
C LEU A 403 -12.35 -11.06 -5.14
N HIS A 404 -12.54 -11.39 -6.42
CA HIS A 404 -11.81 -10.76 -7.52
C HIS A 404 -12.06 -9.24 -7.58
N SER A 405 -13.31 -8.82 -7.38
CA SER A 405 -13.66 -7.40 -7.40
C SER A 405 -13.05 -6.64 -6.22
N LEU A 406 -12.99 -7.28 -5.05
CA LEU A 406 -12.37 -6.72 -3.84
C LEU A 406 -10.85 -6.57 -4.05
N VAL A 407 -10.16 -7.59 -4.57
CA VAL A 407 -8.70 -7.53 -4.82
C VAL A 407 -8.34 -6.42 -5.79
N GLU A 408 -9.04 -6.31 -6.93
CA GLU A 408 -8.78 -5.22 -7.88
C GLU A 408 -9.02 -3.83 -7.28
N PHE A 409 -9.99 -3.71 -6.37
CA PHE A 409 -10.29 -2.46 -5.68
C PHE A 409 -9.19 -2.07 -4.69
N ILE A 410 -8.62 -3.04 -3.99
CA ILE A 410 -7.46 -2.80 -3.11
C ILE A 410 -6.26 -2.35 -3.94
N SER A 411 -5.98 -3.03 -5.06
CA SER A 411 -4.84 -2.70 -5.92
C SER A 411 -4.88 -1.26 -6.44
N ILE A 412 -6.04 -0.76 -6.90
CA ILE A 412 -6.11 0.63 -7.39
C ILE A 412 -5.96 1.65 -6.26
N GLY A 413 -6.56 1.38 -5.09
CA GLY A 413 -6.47 2.26 -3.93
C GLY A 413 -5.04 2.38 -3.43
N GLN A 414 -4.33 1.25 -3.36
CA GLN A 414 -2.94 1.21 -2.92
C GLN A 414 -2.02 1.96 -3.87
N LEU A 415 -2.16 1.71 -5.17
CA LEU A 415 -1.36 2.38 -6.19
C LEU A 415 -1.57 3.90 -6.17
N LEU A 416 -2.80 4.36 -5.90
CA LEU A 416 -3.11 5.78 -5.73
C LEU A 416 -2.42 6.35 -4.48
N ALA A 417 -2.54 5.67 -3.33
CA ALA A 417 -1.91 6.10 -2.08
C ALA A 417 -0.38 6.20 -2.21
N CYS A 418 0.27 5.16 -2.75
CA CYS A 418 1.70 5.15 -2.98
C CYS A 418 2.18 6.26 -3.92
N THR A 419 1.40 6.58 -4.96
CA THR A 419 1.68 7.68 -5.88
C THR A 419 1.68 9.03 -5.14
N PHE A 420 0.69 9.26 -4.28
CA PHE A 420 0.60 10.49 -3.49
C PHE A 420 1.69 10.59 -2.41
N VAL A 421 2.05 9.49 -1.76
CA VAL A 421 3.14 9.52 -0.76
C VAL A 421 4.48 9.80 -1.43
N ALA A 422 4.78 9.17 -2.57
CA ALA A 422 5.97 9.48 -3.36
C ALA A 422 6.00 10.95 -3.80
N PHE A 423 4.85 11.50 -4.18
CA PHE A 423 4.71 12.92 -4.47
C PHE A 423 4.99 13.80 -3.25
N CYS A 424 4.45 13.44 -2.08
CA CYS A 424 4.69 14.16 -0.84
C CYS A 424 6.20 14.19 -0.52
N VAL A 425 6.97 13.13 -0.80
CA VAL A 425 8.42 13.10 -0.53
C VAL A 425 9.16 14.10 -1.40
N ILE A 426 8.80 14.17 -2.70
CA ILE A 426 9.36 15.19 -3.60
C ILE A 426 9.01 16.58 -3.07
N LYS A 427 7.74 16.83 -2.71
CA LYS A 427 7.33 18.13 -2.18
C LYS A 427 8.09 18.50 -0.90
N LEU A 428 8.25 17.54 0.02
CA LEU A 428 8.95 17.71 1.29
C LEU A 428 10.43 18.05 1.12
N ARG A 429 11.08 17.53 0.07
CA ARG A 429 12.52 17.73 -0.20
C ARG A 429 12.86 19.03 -0.90
N TYR A 430 11.88 19.62 -1.58
CA TYR A 430 12.08 20.74 -2.49
C TYR A 430 11.24 21.98 -2.13
N GLU A 431 10.31 21.90 -1.16
CA GLU A 431 9.65 23.07 -0.58
C GLU A 431 10.30 23.40 0.78
N PRO A 432 10.63 24.67 1.06
CA PRO A 432 11.24 25.06 2.32
C PRO A 432 10.39 24.64 3.52
N ASN A 433 11.10 24.26 4.57
CA ASN A 433 10.64 23.32 5.56
C ASN A 433 9.87 24.01 6.70
N GLN A 434 8.56 24.15 6.58
CA GLN A 434 7.74 24.69 7.68
C GLN A 434 7.85 23.84 8.96
N ILE A 435 8.11 22.54 8.82
CA ILE A 435 8.23 21.58 9.94
C ILE A 435 9.46 21.89 10.81
N ALA A 436 10.58 22.33 10.21
CA ALA A 436 11.76 22.70 10.98
C ALA A 436 11.49 23.94 11.82
N ASN A 437 10.88 24.97 11.22
CA ASN A 437 10.52 26.21 11.91
C ASN A 437 9.63 25.95 13.14
N ASP A 438 8.66 25.05 13.04
CA ASP A 438 7.73 24.68 14.13
C ASP A 438 8.39 23.84 15.24
N SER A 439 9.29 22.91 14.89
CA SER A 439 10.04 22.13 15.89
C SER A 439 11.11 22.95 16.61
N TYR A 440 11.78 23.87 15.90
CA TYR A 440 12.71 24.82 16.51
C TYR A 440 11.96 25.72 17.50
N THR A 441 10.84 26.35 17.09
CA THR A 441 10.03 27.17 18.02
C THR A 441 9.51 26.39 19.22
N ALA A 442 9.14 25.11 19.07
CA ALA A 442 8.70 24.29 20.19
C ALA A 442 9.83 23.98 21.20
N GLU A 443 11.05 23.66 20.73
CA GLU A 443 12.23 23.49 21.60
C GLU A 443 12.62 24.82 22.25
N THR A 444 12.63 25.96 21.55
CA THR A 444 12.92 27.27 22.16
C THR A 444 11.87 27.73 23.15
N VAL A 445 10.58 27.40 22.95
CA VAL A 445 9.52 27.73 23.92
C VAL A 445 9.62 26.86 25.17
N LEU A 446 10.02 25.60 25.04
CA LEU A 446 10.30 24.72 26.18
C LEU A 446 11.56 25.16 26.94
N ASP A 447 12.65 25.52 26.25
CA ASP A 447 13.88 26.03 26.89
C ASP A 447 13.68 27.42 27.51
N LYS A 448 12.96 28.34 26.86
CA LYS A 448 12.60 29.66 27.44
C LYS A 448 11.68 29.55 28.67
N SER A 449 11.01 28.41 28.88
CA SER A 449 10.24 28.14 30.09
C SER A 449 11.09 27.63 31.26
N MET A 450 12.34 27.21 31.00
CA MET A 450 13.28 26.71 32.00
C MET A 450 14.41 27.69 32.31
N ASP A 451 14.85 28.51 31.35
CA ASP A 451 15.88 29.52 31.56
C ASP A 451 15.43 30.90 31.03
N ALA A 452 15.10 31.80 31.95
CA ALA A 452 14.98 33.21 31.64
C ALA A 452 16.37 33.85 31.66
N GLU A 453 17.09 33.85 30.53
CA GLU A 453 18.03 34.92 30.14
C GLU A 453 18.70 34.70 28.77
N SER A 454 18.59 35.73 27.91
CA SER A 454 19.46 36.08 26.78
C SER A 454 19.77 35.05 25.68
N ALA A 455 18.84 34.88 24.74
CA ALA A 455 19.19 34.65 23.33
C ALA A 455 18.75 35.90 22.54
N SER A 456 19.68 36.55 21.85
CA SER A 456 19.41 37.78 21.08
C SER A 456 18.52 37.48 19.86
N GLU A 457 17.39 38.16 19.75
CA GLU A 457 16.42 38.04 18.63
C GLU A 457 17.07 38.15 17.24
N SER A 458 18.15 38.93 17.11
CA SER A 458 18.87 39.14 15.86
C SER A 458 19.62 37.90 15.34
N GLN A 459 20.02 36.99 16.22
CA GLN A 459 20.76 35.77 15.83
C GLN A 459 19.80 34.63 15.45
N GLU A 460 18.57 34.67 15.97
CA GLU A 460 17.45 33.78 15.64
C GLU A 460 16.85 34.16 14.27
N GLU A 461 16.68 35.46 13.99
CA GLU A 461 16.28 35.97 12.66
C GLU A 461 17.31 35.63 11.57
N LEU A 462 18.62 35.74 11.85
CA LEU A 462 19.66 35.45 10.86
C LEU A 462 19.70 33.97 10.45
N LEU A 463 19.48 33.04 11.38
CA LEU A 463 19.44 31.61 11.11
C LEU A 463 18.17 31.18 10.35
N LEU A 464 17.04 31.87 10.60
CA LEU A 464 15.80 31.68 9.86
C LEU A 464 15.88 32.28 8.44
N GLU A 465 16.52 33.45 8.27
CA GLU A 465 16.76 34.07 6.95
C GLU A 465 17.70 33.22 6.07
N ASP A 466 18.78 32.65 6.63
CA ASP A 466 19.67 31.74 5.90
C ASP A 466 18.95 30.45 5.46
N TYR A 467 17.99 29.98 6.26
CA TYR A 467 17.20 28.77 6.00
C TYR A 467 16.16 28.97 4.88
N GLU A 468 15.46 30.11 4.86
CA GLU A 468 14.54 30.47 3.77
C GLU A 468 15.25 30.58 2.41
N HIS A 469 16.52 30.98 2.39
CA HIS A 469 17.27 31.26 1.17
C HIS A 469 17.86 30.03 0.43
N HIS A 470 17.91 28.84 1.04
CA HIS A 470 18.70 27.72 0.50
C HIS A 470 17.90 26.52 -0.05
N CYS A 471 16.67 26.27 0.42
CA CYS A 471 15.85 25.12 -0.02
C CYS A 471 14.77 25.53 -1.03
N GLY A 472 14.60 24.76 -2.12
CA GLY A 472 13.58 25.06 -3.14
C GLY A 472 13.92 26.23 -4.07
N VAL A 473 15.16 26.72 -4.00
CA VAL A 473 15.73 27.72 -4.92
C VAL A 473 16.44 27.01 -6.08
N ILE A 474 16.43 27.62 -7.27
CA ILE A 474 17.16 27.10 -8.44
C ILE A 474 18.67 27.09 -8.13
N LYS A 475 19.37 26.01 -8.48
CA LYS A 475 20.83 25.89 -8.28
C LYS A 475 21.57 27.06 -8.92
N ASP A 476 22.53 27.63 -8.20
CA ASP A 476 23.28 28.83 -8.63
C ASP A 476 23.98 28.62 -9.98
N SER A 477 24.47 27.40 -10.24
CA SER A 477 25.07 27.00 -11.52
C SER A 477 24.14 27.14 -12.73
N ILE A 478 22.82 27.12 -12.52
CA ILE A 478 21.79 27.25 -13.56
C ILE A 478 21.33 28.70 -13.65
N MET A 479 21.23 29.39 -12.51
CA MET A 479 20.81 30.79 -12.41
C MET A 479 21.78 31.77 -13.08
N THR A 480 23.05 31.39 -13.24
CA THR A 480 24.06 32.16 -13.98
C THR A 480 23.89 32.11 -15.50
N SER A 481 23.13 31.15 -16.03
CA SER A 481 22.85 31.07 -17.47
C SER A 481 21.73 32.06 -17.89
N PRO A 482 21.76 32.60 -19.13
CA PRO A 482 20.68 33.46 -19.63
C PRO A 482 19.31 32.73 -19.65
N PHE A 483 19.34 31.40 -19.79
CA PHE A 483 18.16 30.54 -19.68
C PHE A 483 17.60 30.53 -18.25
N GLY A 484 18.45 30.41 -17.22
CA GLY A 484 18.04 30.38 -15.82
C GLY A 484 17.36 31.67 -15.35
N LYS A 485 17.82 32.85 -15.83
CA LYS A 485 17.23 34.15 -15.48
C LYS A 485 15.84 34.37 -16.11
N TYR A 486 15.67 33.97 -17.38
CA TYR A 486 14.36 34.01 -18.05
C TYR A 486 13.36 33.03 -17.41
N PHE A 487 13.86 31.86 -16.98
CA PHE A 487 13.06 30.79 -16.37
C PHE A 487 12.65 31.11 -14.91
N ALA A 488 13.52 31.76 -14.13
CA ALA A 488 13.21 32.22 -12.77
C ALA A 488 12.14 33.33 -12.77
N TRP A 489 12.16 34.22 -13.77
CA TRP A 489 11.17 35.30 -13.90
C TRP A 489 9.78 34.82 -14.33
N THR A 490 9.71 33.75 -15.14
CA THR A 490 8.44 33.21 -15.67
C THR A 490 7.70 32.26 -14.72
N LEU A 491 8.38 31.69 -13.72
CA LEU A 491 7.83 30.68 -12.82
C LEU A 491 8.02 31.05 -11.35
N ASN A 492 7.20 31.98 -10.85
CA ASN A 492 6.91 32.15 -9.40
C ASN A 492 6.15 30.94 -8.78
N PHE A 493 6.22 29.78 -9.43
CA PHE A 493 5.45 28.59 -9.08
C PHE A 493 6.25 27.68 -8.15
N LYS A 494 5.65 27.36 -7.00
CA LYS A 494 6.18 26.39 -6.05
C LYS A 494 6.57 25.08 -6.76
N PRO A 495 7.83 24.62 -6.65
CA PRO A 495 8.42 23.60 -7.52
C PRO A 495 7.74 22.22 -7.49
N GLY A 496 6.94 21.92 -6.47
CA GLY A 496 6.26 20.64 -6.34
C GLY A 496 4.95 20.51 -7.15
N VAL A 497 4.23 21.59 -7.43
CA VAL A 497 2.78 21.46 -7.72
C VAL A 497 2.46 21.28 -9.21
N LEU A 498 3.13 22.05 -10.08
CA LEU A 498 2.85 22.08 -11.53
C LEU A 498 3.30 20.80 -12.28
N PRO A 499 4.49 20.21 -12.00
CA PRO A 499 4.93 18.96 -12.64
C PRO A 499 4.00 17.78 -12.34
N PHE A 500 3.50 17.71 -11.11
CA PHE A 500 2.64 16.62 -10.66
C PHE A 500 1.25 16.68 -11.29
N TYR A 501 0.62 17.86 -11.31
CA TYR A 501 -0.66 18.02 -12.00
C TYR A 501 -0.52 17.80 -13.51
N SER A 502 0.60 18.21 -14.12
CA SER A 502 0.86 17.94 -15.53
C SER A 502 1.10 16.45 -15.82
N LEU A 503 1.80 15.71 -14.96
CA LEU A 503 2.02 14.27 -15.09
C LEU A 503 0.74 13.46 -14.84
N MET A 504 -0.07 13.82 -13.84
CA MET A 504 -1.40 13.25 -13.64
C MET A 504 -2.33 13.53 -14.83
N LEU A 505 -2.31 14.75 -15.37
CA LEU A 505 -3.13 15.13 -16.52
C LEU A 505 -2.67 14.43 -17.80
N ALA A 506 -1.37 14.37 -18.08
CA ALA A 506 -0.81 13.69 -19.25
C ALA A 506 -1.07 12.18 -19.22
N THR A 507 -1.05 11.56 -18.04
CA THR A 507 -1.37 10.14 -17.87
C THR A 507 -2.86 9.87 -17.96
N PHE A 508 -3.70 10.75 -17.42
CA PHE A 508 -5.16 10.72 -17.61
C PHE A 508 -5.55 10.85 -19.09
N PHE A 509 -4.92 11.76 -19.84
CA PHE A 509 -5.15 11.90 -21.28
C PHE A 509 -4.60 10.70 -22.09
N GLY A 510 -3.43 10.16 -21.76
CA GLY A 510 -2.90 8.95 -22.42
C GLY A 510 -3.80 7.72 -22.25
N ALA A 511 -4.54 7.64 -21.14
CA ALA A 511 -5.42 6.53 -20.80
C ALA A 511 -6.77 6.53 -21.53
N ILE A 512 -7.32 7.71 -21.79
CA ILE A 512 -8.59 7.89 -22.52
C ILE A 512 -8.46 7.38 -23.97
N PHE A 513 -7.24 7.32 -24.50
CA PHE A 513 -6.98 6.98 -25.90
C PHE A 513 -6.50 5.52 -26.12
N LYS A 514 -6.95 4.57 -25.30
CA LYS A 514 -6.81 3.11 -25.58
C LYS A 514 -7.49 2.64 -26.88
N LYS A 515 -8.26 3.51 -27.54
CA LYS A 515 -8.98 3.27 -28.80
C LYS A 515 -8.31 3.86 -30.05
N LEU A 516 -7.15 4.52 -29.95
CA LEU A 516 -6.47 5.06 -31.13
C LEU A 516 -5.65 3.99 -31.87
N LYS A 517 -5.53 4.15 -33.20
CA LYS A 517 -4.66 3.33 -34.06
C LYS A 517 -3.23 3.28 -33.48
N GLU A 518 -2.54 2.15 -33.68
CA GLU A 518 -1.22 1.84 -33.10
C GLU A 518 -0.19 2.98 -33.20
N ALA A 519 -0.18 3.75 -34.30
CA ALA A 519 0.72 4.88 -34.48
C ALA A 519 0.54 6.01 -33.45
N TRP A 520 -0.70 6.35 -33.11
CA TRP A 520 -0.98 7.42 -32.15
C TRP A 520 -0.66 7.02 -30.72
N PHE A 521 -0.80 5.73 -30.41
CA PHE A 521 -0.38 5.20 -29.11
C PHE A 521 1.14 5.35 -28.93
N VAL A 522 1.93 5.02 -29.95
CA VAL A 522 3.40 5.21 -29.92
C VAL A 522 3.76 6.68 -29.74
N CYS A 523 3.12 7.60 -30.49
CA CYS A 523 3.35 9.04 -30.32
C CYS A 523 3.03 9.52 -28.89
N LEU A 524 1.92 9.07 -28.29
CA LEU A 524 1.57 9.43 -26.92
C LEU A 524 2.58 8.89 -25.90
N VAL A 525 3.08 7.67 -26.08
CA VAL A 525 4.13 7.10 -25.22
C VAL A 525 5.43 7.89 -25.34
N VAL A 526 5.82 8.29 -26.56
CA VAL A 526 7.02 9.13 -26.77
C VAL A 526 6.84 10.49 -26.11
N ILE A 527 5.69 11.14 -26.29
CA ILE A 527 5.36 12.41 -25.62
C ILE A 527 5.43 12.25 -24.09
N PHE A 528 4.88 11.16 -23.56
CA PHE A 528 4.93 10.87 -22.13
C PHE A 528 6.37 10.71 -21.62
N ILE A 529 7.23 9.98 -22.33
CA ILE A 529 8.65 9.83 -21.97
C ILE A 529 9.37 11.18 -22.01
N LEU A 530 9.11 12.00 -23.02
CA LEU A 530 9.71 13.33 -23.15
C LEU A 530 9.26 14.27 -22.03
N LEU A 531 7.96 14.31 -21.72
CA LEU A 531 7.40 15.08 -20.60
C LEU A 531 7.96 14.60 -19.26
N SER A 532 8.03 13.28 -19.06
CA SER A 532 8.61 12.66 -17.87
C SER A 532 10.07 13.08 -17.68
N LYS A 533 10.89 13.04 -18.74
CA LYS A 533 12.29 13.51 -18.69
C LYS A 533 12.36 14.99 -18.40
N PHE A 534 11.51 15.80 -19.03
CA PHE A 534 11.43 17.24 -18.80
C PHE A 534 11.12 17.56 -17.34
N PHE A 535 10.12 16.90 -16.74
CA PHE A 535 9.77 17.11 -15.33
C PHE A 535 10.86 16.64 -14.37
N LEU A 536 11.51 15.52 -14.66
CA LEU A 536 12.62 15.04 -13.84
C LEU A 536 13.80 16.02 -13.88
N LEU A 537 14.17 16.51 -15.08
CA LEU A 537 15.19 17.53 -15.24
C LEU A 537 14.80 18.82 -14.50
N PHE A 538 13.55 19.25 -14.62
CA PHE A 538 13.00 20.41 -13.93
C PHE A 538 13.15 20.30 -12.41
N ILE A 539 12.78 19.16 -11.80
CA ILE A 539 12.94 18.95 -10.35
C ILE A 539 14.42 18.96 -9.95
N CYS A 540 15.31 18.38 -10.78
CA CYS A 540 16.75 18.39 -10.53
C CYS A 540 17.39 19.79 -10.58
N MET A 541 16.71 20.80 -11.14
CA MET A 541 17.19 22.20 -11.16
C MET A 541 17.14 22.86 -9.78
N PHE A 542 16.27 22.38 -8.88
CA PHE A 542 16.10 22.95 -7.54
C PHE A 542 17.10 22.35 -6.53
N LYS A 543 17.51 23.14 -5.54
CA LYS A 543 18.30 22.68 -4.38
C LYS A 543 17.41 21.86 -3.42
N GLN A 544 17.94 20.74 -2.94
CA GLN A 544 17.26 19.87 -1.97
C GLN A 544 17.52 20.33 -0.54
N ASP A 545 16.61 19.98 0.37
CA ASP A 545 16.83 20.14 1.81
C ASP A 545 17.90 19.17 2.34
N GLU A 546 19.05 19.71 2.72
CA GLU A 546 20.18 18.95 3.29
C GLU A 546 20.04 18.73 4.80
N THR A 547 19.18 19.50 5.49
CA THR A 547 19.13 19.58 6.97
C THR A 547 18.46 18.38 7.65
N ILE A 548 17.84 17.49 6.87
CA ILE A 548 17.19 16.28 7.38
C ILE A 548 18.24 15.36 8.04
N LYS A 549 18.09 15.05 9.33
CA LYS A 549 19.00 14.15 10.08
C LYS A 549 18.50 12.70 10.20
N THR A 550 17.25 12.44 9.80
CA THR A 550 16.62 11.11 9.83
C THR A 550 16.86 10.33 8.52
N TYR A 551 16.32 9.11 8.42
CA TYR A 551 16.40 8.29 7.21
C TYR A 551 16.00 9.07 5.94
N LYS A 552 16.85 9.01 4.91
CA LYS A 552 16.65 9.67 3.62
C LYS A 552 16.46 8.63 2.52
N VAL A 553 15.45 8.81 1.68
CA VAL A 553 15.31 8.03 0.44
C VAL A 553 16.56 8.25 -0.42
N PRO A 554 17.21 7.17 -0.89
CA PRO A 554 18.35 7.31 -1.77
C PRO A 554 17.94 7.84 -3.15
N PHE A 555 18.81 8.62 -3.80
CA PHE A 555 18.62 9.11 -5.17
C PHE A 555 17.31 9.87 -5.43
N VAL A 556 16.84 10.70 -4.50
CA VAL A 556 15.77 11.68 -4.79
C VAL A 556 16.29 12.66 -5.86
N PRO A 557 15.50 13.00 -6.90
CA PRO A 557 14.08 12.72 -7.12
C PRO A 557 13.79 11.42 -7.91
N PHE A 558 14.81 10.69 -8.35
CA PHE A 558 14.66 9.53 -9.24
C PHE A 558 13.81 8.41 -8.62
N VAL A 559 14.09 8.01 -7.37
CA VAL A 559 13.35 6.91 -6.73
C VAL A 559 11.85 7.21 -6.59
N PRO A 560 11.41 8.33 -5.96
CA PRO A 560 10.00 8.66 -5.89
C PRO A 560 9.35 8.85 -7.26
N PHE A 561 10.07 9.43 -8.23
CA PHE A 561 9.57 9.65 -9.57
C PHE A 561 9.34 8.34 -10.34
N THR A 562 10.30 7.40 -10.28
CA THR A 562 10.14 6.06 -10.85
C THR A 562 9.00 5.30 -10.17
N SER A 563 8.83 5.46 -8.85
CA SER A 563 7.69 4.90 -8.12
C SER A 563 6.35 5.39 -8.68
N ILE A 564 6.20 6.69 -8.90
CA ILE A 564 5.00 7.30 -9.48
C ILE A 564 4.71 6.70 -10.86
N ILE A 565 5.71 6.62 -11.73
CA ILE A 565 5.54 6.09 -13.09
C ILE A 565 5.10 4.62 -13.07
N ILE A 566 5.79 3.78 -12.30
CA ILE A 566 5.47 2.35 -12.21
C ILE A 566 4.06 2.17 -11.67
N ASN A 567 3.68 2.90 -10.61
CA ASN A 567 2.34 2.81 -10.03
C ASN A 567 1.26 3.19 -11.05
N ILE A 568 1.49 4.27 -11.81
CA ILE A 568 0.58 4.69 -12.88
C ILE A 568 0.46 3.64 -13.99
N ILE A 569 1.58 3.06 -14.45
CA ILE A 569 1.57 2.00 -15.46
C ILE A 569 0.75 0.80 -14.98
N LEU A 570 0.91 0.39 -13.72
CA LEU A 570 0.15 -0.72 -13.14
C LEU A 570 -1.33 -0.40 -13.01
N MET A 571 -1.71 0.83 -12.63
CA MET A 571 -3.12 1.26 -12.57
C MET A 571 -3.83 1.11 -13.92
N PHE A 572 -3.14 1.33 -15.05
CA PHE A 572 -3.72 1.18 -16.39
C PHE A 572 -3.87 -0.27 -16.88
N LYS A 573 -3.21 -1.21 -16.20
CA LYS A 573 -3.34 -2.65 -16.46
C LYS A 573 -4.48 -3.29 -15.68
N LEU A 574 -5.12 -2.54 -14.78
CA LEU A 574 -6.37 -2.92 -14.12
C LEU A 574 -7.58 -2.76 -15.05
N GLN A 575 -8.68 -3.43 -14.72
CA GLN A 575 -9.92 -3.39 -15.50
C GLN A 575 -10.59 -2.01 -15.46
N HIS A 576 -11.31 -1.64 -16.53
CA HIS A 576 -12.05 -0.37 -16.59
C HIS A 576 -13.13 -0.27 -15.50
N LEU A 577 -13.71 -1.40 -15.10
CA LEU A 577 -14.68 -1.46 -14.00
C LEU A 577 -14.06 -1.01 -12.68
N THR A 578 -12.76 -1.24 -12.47
CA THR A 578 -12.03 -0.82 -11.26
C THR A 578 -12.00 0.71 -11.12
N TRP A 579 -11.82 1.43 -12.22
CA TRP A 579 -11.85 2.90 -12.24
C TRP A 579 -13.23 3.48 -11.94
N ILE A 580 -14.27 2.87 -12.51
CA ILE A 580 -15.66 3.26 -12.23
C ILE A 580 -15.97 3.06 -10.74
N ARG A 581 -15.54 1.93 -10.17
CA ARG A 581 -15.69 1.66 -8.73
C ARG A 581 -15.00 2.75 -7.92
N LEU A 582 -13.70 2.99 -8.15
CA LEU A 582 -12.95 4.04 -7.44
C LEU A 582 -13.67 5.39 -7.52
N ALA A 583 -14.16 5.80 -8.69
CA ALA A 583 -14.88 7.06 -8.86
C ALA A 583 -16.14 7.16 -7.99
N ILE A 584 -16.96 6.09 -7.94
CA ILE A 584 -18.16 6.03 -7.10
C ILE A 584 -17.78 6.16 -5.61
N TRP A 585 -16.77 5.43 -5.15
CA TRP A 585 -16.33 5.47 -3.76
C TRP A 585 -15.75 6.82 -3.36
N MET A 586 -14.97 7.44 -4.24
CA MET A 586 -14.44 8.78 -4.04
C MET A 586 -15.56 9.82 -4.02
N SER A 587 -16.61 9.65 -4.83
CA SER A 587 -17.78 10.53 -4.80
C SER A 587 -18.50 10.50 -3.46
N ILE A 588 -18.66 9.32 -2.84
CA ILE A 588 -19.24 9.20 -1.49
C ILE A 588 -18.40 9.97 -0.47
N GLY A 589 -17.06 9.80 -0.50
CA GLY A 589 -16.16 10.55 0.36
C GLY A 589 -16.28 12.06 0.16
N LEU A 590 -16.28 12.52 -1.09
CA LEU A 590 -16.40 13.94 -1.41
C LEU A 590 -17.73 14.53 -0.93
N VAL A 591 -18.84 13.77 -1.02
CA VAL A 591 -20.13 14.19 -0.46
C VAL A 591 -20.04 14.37 1.06
N ILE A 592 -19.37 13.46 1.77
CA ILE A 592 -19.14 13.58 3.22
C ILE A 592 -18.28 14.80 3.55
N TYR A 593 -17.20 15.02 2.80
CA TYR A 593 -16.31 16.15 3.03
C TYR A 593 -17.01 17.50 2.80
N PHE A 594 -17.66 17.70 1.65
CA PHE A 594 -18.33 18.96 1.35
C PHE A 594 -19.61 19.16 2.17
N GLY A 595 -20.30 18.08 2.54
CA GLY A 595 -21.50 18.12 3.37
C GLY A 595 -21.20 18.41 4.84
N TYR A 596 -20.14 17.83 5.39
CA TYR A 596 -19.80 17.91 6.83
C TYR A 596 -18.39 18.45 7.09
N GLY A 597 -17.35 17.80 6.55
CA GLY A 597 -15.94 18.05 6.90
C GLY A 597 -15.47 19.49 6.69
N TYR A 598 -15.76 20.07 5.53
CA TYR A 598 -15.38 21.44 5.17
C TYR A 598 -15.89 22.52 6.16
N ARG A 599 -17.01 22.24 6.84
CA ARG A 599 -17.59 23.16 7.85
C ARG A 599 -17.07 22.91 9.26
N HIS A 600 -16.65 21.68 9.57
CA HIS A 600 -16.33 21.23 10.93
C HIS A 600 -14.83 21.02 11.17
N SER A 601 -13.98 21.20 10.14
CA SER A 601 -12.52 21.13 10.25
C SER A 601 -11.99 21.98 11.41
N LYS A 602 -11.09 21.41 12.20
CA LYS A 602 -10.37 22.12 13.26
C LYS A 602 -9.41 23.17 12.70
N SER A 603 -8.70 22.87 11.61
CA SER A 603 -7.77 23.81 10.96
C SER A 603 -8.50 25.08 10.49
N ARG A 604 -9.78 24.95 10.13
CA ARG A 604 -10.63 26.11 9.86
C ARG A 604 -10.87 26.98 11.09
N LYS A 605 -11.20 26.37 12.23
CA LYS A 605 -11.47 27.09 13.48
C LYS A 605 -10.23 27.74 14.10
N GLN A 606 -9.04 27.32 13.69
CA GLN A 606 -7.77 27.94 14.10
C GLN A 606 -7.39 29.15 13.21
N THR A 607 -7.96 29.25 12.01
CA THR A 607 -7.66 30.34 11.04
C THR A 607 -8.77 31.38 10.92
N ASP A 608 -10.00 31.05 11.35
CA ASP A 608 -11.12 31.98 11.54
C ASP A 608 -11.05 32.55 12.98
#